data_AF-A0A833Y1M2-F1
#
_entry.id   AF-A0A833Y1M2-F1
#
_cell.length_a   1.000
_cell.length_b   1.000
_cell.length_c   1.000
_cell.angle_alpha   90.00
_cell.angle_beta   90.00
_cell.angle_gamma   90.00
#
_symmetry.space_group_name_H-M   'P 1'
#
loop_
_entity.id
_entity.type
_entity.pdbx_description
1 polymer ?
#
loop_
_entity_poly.entity_id
_entity_poly.type
_entity_poly.pdbx_seq_one_letter_code
_entity_poly.pdbx_strand_id
1 'polypeptide(L)'
;MDISVSIPKVKKVSVVKWSPPSQNWVNLNMNDSLGNHGPAGAGGVIRDAGGQMCAAYFVFLGQGSNNFAELSGSMEGVRRCYHLGFYQVDIKTDSQILVNWIKRG
;
A
#
# COMPACT_ATOMS: atom_id res chain seq x y z
N MET A 1 -8.09 18.39 -47.59
CA MET A 1 -8.29 18.30 -46.13
C MET A 1 -7.75 16.95 -45.73
N ASP A 2 -6.52 16.90 -45.23
CA ASP A 2 -5.91 15.65 -44.76
C ASP A 2 -6.31 15.43 -43.31
N ILE A 3 -7.06 14.36 -43.05
CA ILE A 3 -7.44 13.94 -41.71
C ILE A 3 -6.34 13.00 -41.21
N SER A 4 -5.46 13.49 -40.35
CA SER A 4 -4.49 12.66 -39.65
C SER A 4 -5.19 11.87 -38.55
N VAL A 5 -5.30 10.55 -38.76
CA VAL A 5 -5.80 9.62 -37.74
C VAL A 5 -4.65 9.32 -36.76
N SER A 6 -4.82 9.67 -35.49
CA SER A 6 -3.87 9.30 -34.44
C SER A 6 -4.02 7.81 -34.10
N ILE A 7 -3.02 7.02 -34.49
CA ILE A 7 -2.98 5.59 -34.14
C ILE A 7 -2.84 5.49 -32.62
N PRO A 8 -3.71 4.75 -31.91
CA PRO A 8 -3.60 4.58 -30.47
C PRO A 8 -2.24 3.98 -30.11
N LYS A 9 -1.50 4.60 -29.20
CA LYS A 9 -0.25 4.02 -28.66
C LYS A 9 -0.55 2.63 -28.11
N VAL A 10 0.14 1.62 -28.62
CA VAL A 10 0.08 0.26 -28.08
C VAL A 10 0.47 0.30 -26.60
N LYS A 11 -0.44 -0.10 -25.70
CA LYS A 11 -0.13 -0.22 -24.27
C LYS A 11 0.90 -1.33 -24.09
N LYS A 12 2.09 -0.97 -23.59
CA LYS A 12 3.13 -1.93 -23.22
C LYS A 12 2.66 -2.72 -21.99
N VAL A 13 2.42 -4.01 -22.14
CA VAL A 13 2.07 -4.91 -21.04
C VAL A 13 3.35 -5.57 -20.54
N SER A 14 3.58 -5.53 -19.22
CA SER A 14 4.66 -6.28 -18.57
C SER A 14 4.08 -7.22 -17.52
N VAL A 15 4.58 -8.45 -17.48
CA VAL A 15 4.26 -9.39 -16.41
C VAL A 15 4.98 -8.92 -15.14
N VAL A 16 4.22 -8.59 -14.11
CA VAL A 16 4.73 -8.27 -12.78
C VAL A 16 4.57 -9.49 -11.89
N LYS A 17 5.69 -9.96 -11.32
CA LYS A 17 5.70 -11.01 -10.30
C LYS A 17 5.98 -10.36 -8.95
N TRP A 18 5.15 -10.67 -7.95
CA TRP A 18 5.44 -10.27 -6.58
C TRP A 18 6.70 -11.00 -6.07
N SER A 19 7.58 -10.27 -5.39
CA SER A 19 8.78 -10.80 -4.75
C SER A 19 8.73 -10.56 -3.25
N PRO A 20 9.16 -11.54 -2.42
CA PRO A 20 9.28 -11.33 -0.98
C PRO A 20 10.33 -10.27 -0.64
N PRO A 21 10.29 -9.72 0.59
CA PRO A 21 11.31 -8.79 1.06
C PRO A 21 12.66 -9.50 1.25
N SER A 22 13.72 -8.71 1.43
CA SER A 22 15.05 -9.24 1.76
C SER A 22 15.07 -10.01 3.09
N GLN A 23 16.09 -10.84 3.29
CA GLN A 23 16.28 -11.56 4.56
C GLN A 23 16.29 -10.58 5.75
N ASN A 24 15.64 -10.97 6.85
CA ASN A 24 15.42 -10.17 8.07
C ASN A 24 14.49 -8.97 7.93
N TRP A 25 13.89 -8.75 6.76
CA TRP A 25 12.84 -7.76 6.55
C TRP A 25 11.47 -8.42 6.52
N VAL A 26 10.46 -7.67 6.95
CA VAL A 26 9.06 -8.00 6.67
C VAL A 26 8.49 -7.02 5.66
N ASN A 27 7.60 -7.52 4.81
CA ASN A 27 6.85 -6.72 3.86
C ASN A 27 5.49 -6.39 4.47
N LEU A 28 5.18 -5.09 4.54
CA LEU A 28 3.89 -4.58 4.99
C LEU A 28 3.16 -3.97 3.79
N ASN A 29 2.22 -4.72 3.23
CA ASN A 29 1.37 -4.27 2.13
C ASN A 29 0.08 -3.68 2.68
N MET A 30 -0.24 -2.46 2.31
CA MET A 30 -1.37 -1.69 2.82
C MET A 30 -2.37 -1.40 1.70
N ASN A 31 -3.63 -1.20 2.08
CA ASN A 31 -4.67 -0.69 1.21
C ASN A 31 -5.73 0.03 2.06
N ASP A 32 -6.36 1.05 1.47
CA ASP A 32 -7.51 1.71 2.06
C ASP A 32 -8.85 1.25 1.46
N SER A 33 -9.92 1.62 2.13
CA SER A 33 -11.28 1.47 1.64
C SER A 33 -12.05 2.72 1.99
N LEU A 34 -12.77 3.27 1.00
CA LEU A 34 -13.56 4.47 1.17
C LEU A 34 -14.97 4.24 0.60
N GLY A 35 -15.98 4.43 1.44
CA GLY A 35 -17.38 4.53 0.98
C GLY A 35 -17.64 5.85 0.27
N ASN A 36 -18.64 5.91 -0.61
CA ASN A 36 -19.03 7.14 -1.32
C ASN A 36 -19.38 8.26 -0.31
N HIS A 37 -18.49 9.26 -0.17
CA HIS A 37 -18.58 10.34 0.83
C HIS A 37 -18.78 9.85 2.27
N GLY A 38 -18.27 8.65 2.58
CA GLY A 38 -18.72 7.87 3.71
C GLY A 38 -17.59 7.18 4.49
N PRO A 39 -17.88 6.03 5.11
CA PRO A 39 -16.97 5.40 6.04
C PRO A 39 -15.63 5.00 5.40
N ALA A 40 -14.56 5.27 6.13
CA ALA A 40 -13.20 4.91 5.79
C ALA A 40 -12.75 3.70 6.60
N GLY A 41 -12.00 2.83 5.96
CA GLY A 41 -11.27 1.75 6.60
C GLY A 41 -9.90 1.59 5.97
N ALA A 42 -9.01 0.92 6.67
CA ALA A 42 -7.71 0.55 6.11
C ALA A 42 -7.32 -0.84 6.60
N GLY A 43 -6.46 -1.50 5.84
CA GLY A 43 -5.97 -2.80 6.22
C GLY A 43 -4.59 -3.06 5.63
N GLY A 44 -3.99 -4.14 6.11
CA GLY A 44 -2.71 -4.56 5.58
C GLY A 44 -2.34 -5.98 5.96
N VAL A 45 -1.34 -6.48 5.25
CA VAL A 45 -0.78 -7.82 5.40
C VAL A 45 0.72 -7.69 5.64
N ILE A 46 1.20 -8.37 6.68
CA ILE A 46 2.62 -8.49 7.02
C ILE A 46 3.10 -9.86 6.56
N ARG A 47 4.17 -9.89 5.75
CA ARG A 47 4.80 -11.12 5.26
C ARG A 47 6.28 -11.17 5.57
N ASP A 48 6.81 -12.34 5.87
CA ASP A 48 8.26 -12.55 6.04
C ASP A 48 9.00 -12.70 4.70
N ALA A 49 10.32 -12.89 4.77
CA ALA A 49 11.20 -13.13 3.62
C ALA A 49 10.89 -14.45 2.87
N GLY A 50 10.18 -15.40 3.49
CA GLY A 50 9.65 -16.59 2.83
C GLY A 50 8.30 -16.35 2.12
N GLY A 51 7.75 -15.14 2.23
CA GLY A 51 6.43 -14.76 1.72
C GLY A 51 5.27 -15.27 2.57
N GLN A 52 5.54 -15.87 3.74
CA GLN A 52 4.51 -16.35 4.65
C GLN A 52 3.83 -15.17 5.33
N MET A 53 2.52 -15.25 5.49
CA MET A 53 1.77 -14.23 6.22
C MET A 53 2.05 -14.36 7.72
N CYS A 54 2.66 -13.34 8.31
CA CYS A 54 2.87 -13.27 9.76
C CYS A 54 1.63 -12.74 10.46
N ALA A 55 0.96 -11.76 9.85
CA ALA A 55 -0.26 -11.15 10.38
C ALA A 55 -1.04 -10.41 9.29
N ALA A 56 -2.32 -10.17 9.56
CA ALA A 56 -3.16 -9.25 8.81
C ALA A 56 -3.95 -8.37 9.79
N TYR A 57 -4.37 -7.18 9.34
CA TYR A 57 -5.19 -6.29 10.14
C TYR A 57 -6.18 -5.51 9.28
N PHE A 58 -7.23 -5.05 9.95
CA PHE A 58 -8.19 -4.09 9.45
C PHE A 58 -8.53 -3.11 10.57
N VAL A 59 -8.73 -1.85 10.21
CA VAL A 59 -9.18 -0.79 11.11
C VAL A 59 -10.34 -0.05 10.48
N PHE A 60 -11.41 0.12 11.26
CA PHE A 60 -12.48 1.04 10.94
C PHE A 60 -12.08 2.44 11.42
N LEU A 61 -12.07 3.41 10.51
CA LEU A 61 -11.55 4.76 10.75
C LEU A 61 -12.66 5.81 10.85
N GLY A 62 -13.92 5.40 10.86
CA GLY A 62 -15.05 6.32 10.90
C GLY A 62 -15.20 7.04 9.57
N GLN A 63 -15.40 8.37 9.59
CA GLN A 63 -15.52 9.20 8.39
C GLN A 63 -14.15 9.79 8.04
N GLY A 64 -13.78 9.79 6.77
CA GLY A 64 -12.48 10.32 6.36
C GLY A 64 -12.29 10.38 4.85
N SER A 65 -11.09 10.78 4.43
CA SER A 65 -10.65 10.73 3.04
C SER A 65 -9.77 9.50 2.79
N ASN A 66 -9.51 9.16 1.53
CA ASN A 66 -8.55 8.12 1.16
C ASN A 66 -7.16 8.42 1.78
N ASN A 67 -6.65 9.65 1.67
CA ASN A 67 -5.35 10.01 2.26
C ASN A 67 -5.31 9.83 3.78
N PHE A 68 -6.41 10.14 4.48
CA PHE A 68 -6.53 9.90 5.91
C PHE A 68 -6.52 8.40 6.21
N ALA A 69 -7.23 7.61 5.41
CA ALA A 69 -7.30 6.16 5.56
C ALA A 69 -5.92 5.50 5.33
N GLU A 70 -5.23 5.88 4.26
CA GLU A 70 -3.90 5.38 3.92
C GLU A 70 -2.86 5.73 5.00
N LEU A 71 -2.82 6.98 5.45
CA LEU A 71 -1.88 7.38 6.51
C LEU A 71 -2.18 6.66 7.83
N SER A 72 -3.44 6.60 8.24
CA SER A 72 -3.85 5.97 9.51
C SER A 72 -3.63 4.46 9.48
N GLY A 73 -3.98 3.80 8.38
CA GLY A 73 -3.68 2.38 8.15
C GLY A 73 -2.19 2.11 8.20
N SER A 74 -1.38 2.98 7.58
CA SER A 74 0.07 2.86 7.58
C SER A 74 0.68 2.94 8.97
N MET A 75 0.23 3.91 9.78
CA MET A 75 0.66 4.05 11.17
C MET A 75 0.33 2.80 12.00
N GLU A 76 -0.90 2.27 11.86
CA GLU A 76 -1.29 1.06 12.57
C GLU A 76 -0.50 -0.16 12.11
N GLY A 77 -0.23 -0.30 10.81
CA GLY A 77 0.60 -1.36 10.27
C GLY A 77 2.02 -1.33 10.83
N VAL A 78 2.67 -0.16 10.87
CA VAL A 78 4.01 0.01 11.46
C VAL A 78 4.00 -0.30 12.96
N ARG A 79 2.97 0.14 13.69
CA ARG A 79 2.81 -0.17 15.12
C ARG A 79 2.68 -1.67 15.36
N ARG A 80 1.97 -2.39 14.49
CA ARG A 80 1.84 -3.85 14.55
C ARG A 80 3.15 -4.56 14.25
N CYS A 81 3.91 -4.12 13.24
CA CYS A 81 5.26 -4.64 13.00
C CYS A 81 6.13 -4.50 14.25
N TYR A 82 6.14 -3.32 14.86
CA TYR A 82 6.90 -3.06 16.09
C TYR A 82 6.50 -4.01 17.23
N HIS A 83 5.20 -4.17 17.51
CA HIS A 83 4.72 -5.09 18.56
C HIS A 83 5.00 -6.56 18.28
N LEU A 84 5.14 -6.95 17.02
CA LEU A 84 5.55 -8.29 16.61
C LEU A 84 7.07 -8.48 16.62
N GLY A 85 7.85 -7.46 16.99
CA GLY A 85 9.30 -7.51 17.03
C GLY A 85 9.97 -7.31 15.66
N PHE A 86 9.24 -6.81 14.67
CA PHE A 86 9.78 -6.50 13.34
C PHE A 86 10.19 -5.04 13.24
N TYR A 87 11.50 -4.81 13.14
CA TYR A 87 12.09 -3.47 13.07
C TYR A 87 12.59 -3.09 11.66
N GLN A 88 12.74 -4.08 10.78
CA GLN A 88 13.11 -3.88 9.37
C GLN A 88 11.87 -4.14 8.52
N VAL A 89 11.24 -3.06 8.03
CA VAL A 89 9.91 -3.11 7.42
C VAL A 89 9.92 -2.46 6.04
N ASP A 90 9.62 -3.26 5.02
CA ASP A 90 9.37 -2.82 3.66
C ASP A 90 7.89 -2.47 3.48
N ILE A 91 7.58 -1.19 3.58
CA ILE A 91 6.22 -0.66 3.41
C ILE A 91 5.88 -0.57 1.91
N LYS A 92 4.73 -1.12 1.51
CA LYS A 92 4.16 -0.97 0.17
C LYS A 92 2.75 -0.40 0.26
N THR A 93 2.54 0.69 -0.45
CA THR A 93 1.27 1.42 -0.63
C THR A 93 1.24 1.91 -2.07
N ASP A 94 0.05 2.04 -2.65
CA ASP A 94 -0.18 2.67 -3.95
C ASP A 94 -0.42 4.19 -3.83
N SER A 95 -0.49 4.74 -2.62
CA SER A 95 -0.58 6.18 -2.35
C SER A 95 0.75 6.90 -2.56
N GLN A 96 0.91 7.49 -3.74
CA GLN A 96 2.07 8.33 -4.07
C GLN A 96 2.22 9.55 -3.14
N ILE A 97 1.10 10.09 -2.62
CA ILE A 97 1.10 11.21 -1.69
C ILE A 97 1.77 10.78 -0.38
N LEU A 98 1.38 9.64 0.17
CA LEU A 98 1.96 9.11 1.40
C LEU A 98 3.46 8.84 1.25
N VAL A 99 3.87 8.21 0.13
CA VAL A 99 5.29 8.00 -0.19
C VAL A 99 6.06 9.32 -0.21
N ASN A 100 5.47 10.38 -0.78
CA ASN A 100 6.10 11.69 -0.83
C ASN A 100 6.22 12.35 0.55
N TRP A 101 5.23 12.21 1.43
CA TRP A 101 5.29 12.73 2.80
C TRP A 101 6.40 12.06 3.61
N ILE A 102 6.50 10.73 3.55
CA ILE A 102 7.51 9.98 4.31
C ILE A 102 8.93 10.27 3.81
N LYS A 103 9.13 10.39 2.49
CA LYS A 103 10.47 10.61 1.92
C LYS A 103 10.99 12.04 2.05
N ARG A 104 10.12 13.02 2.31
CA ARG A 104 10.47 14.44 2.42
C ARG A 104 10.50 14.95 3.86
N GLY A 105 9.97 14.16 4.80
CA GLY A 105 10.03 14.44 6.23
C GLY A 105 11.40 14.18 6.83
#